data_AF-A0A1B9AW63-F1
#
_entry.id   AF-A0A1B9AW63-F1
#
_cell.length_a   1.000
_cell.length_b   1.000
_cell.length_c   1.000
_cell.angle_alpha   90.00
_cell.angle_beta   90.00
_cell.angle_gamma   90.00
#
_symmetry.space_group_name_H-M   'P 1'
#
loop_
_entity.id
_entity.type
_entity.pdbx_description
1 polymer ?
#
loop_
_entity_poly.entity_id
_entity_poly.type
_entity_poly.pdbx_seq_one_letter_code
_entity_poly.pdbx_strand_id
1 'polypeptide(L)'
;MADQVDRFKYHEEFGEYDGWLTVTSPADLFGSEEIELLGGCNSKPPLSAEALNTVNFLKKEFHHIYKTVLETLFTLQEDGLIKWEVFNEENYSFSPITFSSSSEIHSYIGKPVFRIRPETVKNGYTYLALTFYKDNQLSIEHGITFVFWKNDLIHLDFTDDISTVDGIYYYEKDPAKWKEGLWRVMFEAVKERTHNDKDLIRSRWLQEK
;
A
#
# COMPACT_ATOMS: atom_id res chain seq x y z
N MET A 1 18.19 16.34 12.21
CA MET A 1 17.25 15.20 12.16
C MET A 1 16.05 15.57 13.02
N ALA A 2 14.84 15.12 12.66
CA ALA A 2 13.60 15.57 13.28
C ALA A 2 13.05 14.48 14.21
N ASP A 3 12.73 14.85 15.45
CA ASP A 3 12.13 13.93 16.45
C ASP A 3 10.60 13.82 16.30
N GLN A 4 10.01 14.65 15.44
CA GLN A 4 8.59 14.60 15.05
C GLN A 4 8.38 15.25 13.67
N VAL A 5 7.33 14.82 12.97
CA VAL A 5 6.79 15.47 11.77
C VAL A 5 5.28 15.59 11.97
N ASP A 6 4.74 16.80 11.99
CA ASP A 6 3.35 17.07 12.39
C ASP A 6 3.04 16.46 13.77
N ARG A 7 2.07 15.53 13.84
CA ARG A 7 1.70 14.78 15.05
C ARG A 7 2.23 13.34 15.01
N PHE A 8 3.06 13.00 14.03
CA PHE A 8 3.78 11.74 13.93
C PHE A 8 5.10 11.87 14.71
N LYS A 9 5.19 11.18 15.85
CA LYS A 9 6.26 11.37 16.83
C LYS A 9 6.66 10.04 17.47
N TYR A 10 7.81 10.04 18.13
CA TYR A 10 8.28 8.85 18.85
C TYR A 10 7.50 8.63 20.15
N HIS A 11 7.10 7.38 20.39
CA HIS A 11 6.46 6.92 21.61
C HIS A 11 7.38 5.90 22.31
N GLU A 12 8.06 6.32 23.39
CA GLU A 12 9.00 5.48 24.15
C GLU A 12 8.36 4.18 24.66
N GLU A 13 7.08 4.23 25.04
CA GLU A 13 6.32 3.08 25.54
C GLU A 13 6.19 1.94 24.53
N PHE A 14 6.13 2.26 23.23
CA PHE A 14 6.00 1.30 22.13
C PHE A 14 7.32 1.07 21.40
N GLY A 15 8.32 1.92 21.64
CA GLY A 15 9.60 1.84 20.97
C GLY A 15 9.54 2.21 19.48
N GLU A 16 8.49 2.89 19.03
CA GLU A 16 8.25 3.24 17.62
C GLU A 16 7.70 4.67 17.45
N TYR A 17 7.73 5.16 16.21
CA TYR A 17 6.99 6.36 15.83
C TYR A 17 5.55 5.97 15.47
N ASP A 18 4.59 6.74 15.96
CA ASP A 18 3.17 6.59 15.68
C ASP A 18 2.48 7.97 15.65
N GLY A 19 1.28 8.02 15.08
CA GLY A 19 0.41 9.20 15.09
C GLY A 19 -0.02 9.67 13.71
N TRP A 20 -0.32 10.95 13.62
CA TRP A 20 -1.01 11.52 12.46
C TRP A 20 -0.09 12.37 11.58
N LEU A 21 -0.18 12.15 10.27
CA LEU A 21 0.53 12.89 9.24
C LEU A 21 -0.48 13.66 8.37
N THR A 22 -0.29 14.97 8.20
CA THR A 22 -1.14 15.74 7.28
C THR A 22 -0.59 15.60 5.86
N VAL A 23 -1.43 15.16 4.92
CA VAL A 23 -1.04 14.90 3.53
C VAL A 23 -1.97 15.62 2.56
N THR A 24 -1.46 15.94 1.38
CA THR A 24 -2.26 16.44 0.25
C THR A 24 -3.16 15.34 -0.30
N SER A 25 -4.44 15.61 -0.50
CA SER A 25 -5.44 14.64 -0.94
C SER A 25 -6.16 15.08 -2.22
N PRO A 26 -6.71 14.14 -3.00
CA PRO A 26 -7.67 14.48 -4.06
C PRO A 26 -8.95 15.05 -3.44
N ALA A 27 -9.13 16.37 -3.54
CA ALA A 27 -10.23 17.07 -2.87
C ALA A 27 -11.63 16.68 -3.39
N ASP A 28 -11.71 16.25 -4.64
CA ASP A 28 -12.93 15.70 -5.25
C ASP A 28 -13.39 14.40 -4.59
N LEU A 29 -12.47 13.62 -4.02
CA LEU A 29 -12.78 12.38 -3.31
C LEU A 29 -12.99 12.62 -1.81
N PHE A 30 -12.06 13.34 -1.17
CA PHE A 30 -12.06 13.51 0.28
C PHE A 30 -12.80 14.76 0.78
N GLY A 31 -13.26 15.63 -0.12
CA GLY A 31 -13.88 16.91 0.22
C GLY A 31 -12.92 17.97 0.77
N SER A 32 -11.61 17.70 0.75
CA SER A 32 -10.56 18.58 1.27
C SER A 32 -9.25 18.37 0.51
N GLU A 33 -8.48 19.46 0.33
CA GLU A 33 -7.12 19.44 -0.25
C GLU A 33 -6.10 18.77 0.68
N GLU A 34 -6.41 18.68 1.98
CA GLU A 34 -5.57 18.02 2.98
C GLU A 34 -6.40 17.09 3.88
N ILE A 35 -5.82 15.95 4.24
CA ILE A 35 -6.36 15.02 5.23
C ILE A 35 -5.27 14.53 6.18
N GLU A 36 -5.67 14.00 7.33
CA GLU A 36 -4.74 13.39 8.28
C GLU A 36 -4.71 11.87 8.15
N LEU A 37 -3.58 11.26 7.81
CA LEU A 37 -3.42 9.81 7.82
C LEU A 37 -2.82 9.35 9.15
N LEU A 38 -3.36 8.27 9.73
CA LEU A 38 -2.71 7.56 10.82
C LEU A 38 -1.57 6.71 10.25
N GLY A 39 -0.48 6.56 10.98
CA GLY A 39 0.56 5.62 10.57
C GLY A 39 1.71 5.47 11.54
N GLY A 40 2.60 4.55 11.20
CA GLY A 40 3.67 4.08 12.09
C GLY A 40 5.03 3.91 11.41
N CYS A 41 6.10 3.90 12.20
CA CYS A 41 7.44 3.51 11.79
C CYS A 41 8.16 2.85 12.97
N ASN A 42 8.46 1.55 12.84
CA ASN A 42 9.21 0.82 13.87
C ASN A 42 10.70 1.17 13.77
N SER A 43 11.07 2.31 14.34
CA SER A 43 12.44 2.82 14.37
C SER A 43 12.68 3.62 15.67
N LYS A 44 13.92 3.58 16.15
CA LYS A 44 14.36 4.41 17.29
C LYS A 44 14.65 5.83 16.82
N PRO A 45 14.55 6.84 17.70
CA PRO A 45 14.91 8.20 17.35
C PRO A 45 16.43 8.35 17.18
N PRO A 46 16.86 9.26 16.30
CA PRO A 46 16.02 10.04 15.37
C PRO A 46 15.62 9.22 14.13
N LEU A 47 14.56 9.62 13.41
CA LEU A 47 14.27 9.07 12.08
C LEU A 47 15.50 9.18 11.18
N SER A 48 15.81 8.12 10.43
CA SER A 48 16.85 8.16 9.39
C SER A 48 16.51 9.20 8.32
N ALA A 49 17.53 9.65 7.58
CA ALA A 49 17.33 10.59 6.48
C ALA A 49 16.37 10.01 5.43
N GLU A 50 16.50 8.73 5.13
CA GLU A 50 15.69 8.00 4.16
C GLU A 50 14.23 7.89 4.60
N ALA A 51 13.97 7.57 5.87
CA ALA A 51 12.61 7.52 6.41
C ALA A 51 11.97 8.91 6.41
N LEU A 52 12.73 9.95 6.81
CA LEU A 52 12.24 11.34 6.78
C LEU A 52 11.95 11.81 5.35
N ASN A 53 12.78 11.43 4.37
CA ASN A 53 12.53 11.71 2.96
C ASN A 53 11.23 11.06 2.48
N THR A 54 10.97 9.81 2.87
CA THR A 54 9.73 9.11 2.51
C THR A 54 8.50 9.70 3.19
N VAL A 55 8.58 10.10 4.46
CA VAL A 55 7.50 10.82 5.16
C VAL A 55 7.18 12.13 4.44
N ASN A 56 8.18 12.95 4.14
CA ASN A 56 7.98 14.22 3.43
C ASN A 56 7.45 14.02 2.00
N PHE A 57 7.88 12.95 1.32
CA PHE A 57 7.35 12.57 0.02
C PHE A 57 5.86 12.22 0.12
N LEU A 58 5.47 11.37 1.07
CA LEU A 58 4.07 10.98 1.28
C LEU A 58 3.18 12.20 1.55
N LYS A 59 3.63 13.17 2.37
CA LYS A 59 2.87 14.41 2.59
C LYS A 59 2.51 15.12 1.30
N LYS A 60 3.46 15.21 0.38
CA LYS A 60 3.31 15.97 -0.86
C LYS A 60 2.64 15.17 -1.98
N GLU A 61 2.85 13.87 -2.04
CA GLU A 61 2.51 13.06 -3.21
C GLU A 61 1.40 12.03 -2.95
N PHE A 62 0.75 12.07 -1.76
CA PHE A 62 -0.33 11.14 -1.43
C PHE A 62 -1.46 11.13 -2.47
N HIS A 63 -1.84 12.28 -3.03
CA HIS A 63 -2.85 12.32 -4.10
C HIS A 63 -2.48 11.49 -5.34
N HIS A 64 -1.20 11.47 -5.74
CA HIS A 64 -0.72 10.61 -6.83
C HIS A 64 -0.74 9.13 -6.42
N ILE A 65 -0.22 8.81 -5.23
CA ILE A 65 -0.19 7.44 -4.69
C ILE A 65 -1.62 6.89 -4.58
N TYR A 66 -2.56 7.68 -4.06
CA TYR A 66 -3.95 7.29 -3.88
C TYR A 66 -4.67 7.08 -5.21
N LYS A 67 -4.37 7.90 -6.22
CA LYS A 67 -4.86 7.65 -7.58
C LYS A 67 -4.37 6.30 -8.11
N THR A 68 -3.09 5.96 -7.92
CA THR A 68 -2.54 4.65 -8.29
C THR A 68 -3.25 3.49 -7.57
N VAL A 69 -3.62 3.67 -6.29
CA VAL A 69 -4.42 2.68 -5.54
C VAL A 69 -5.75 2.41 -6.26
N LEU A 70 -6.53 3.45 -6.54
CA LEU A 70 -7.85 3.31 -7.16
C LEU A 70 -7.76 2.75 -8.58
N GLU A 71 -6.81 3.23 -9.38
CA GLU A 71 -6.58 2.74 -10.75
C GLU A 71 -6.15 1.28 -10.77
N THR A 72 -5.33 0.84 -9.81
CA THR A 72 -4.91 -0.56 -9.71
C THR A 72 -6.10 -1.48 -9.39
N LEU A 73 -6.92 -1.11 -8.40
CA LEU A 73 -8.12 -1.89 -8.04
C LEU A 73 -9.12 -1.97 -9.19
N PHE A 74 -9.28 -0.87 -9.93
CA PHE A 74 -10.11 -0.83 -11.13
C PHE A 74 -9.55 -1.71 -12.25
N THR A 75 -8.24 -1.65 -12.50
CA THR A 75 -7.56 -2.50 -13.49
C THR A 75 -7.74 -3.98 -13.19
N LEU A 76 -7.66 -4.39 -11.91
CA LEU A 76 -7.90 -5.79 -11.51
C LEU A 76 -9.33 -6.25 -11.86
N GLN A 77 -10.32 -5.35 -11.78
CA GLN A 77 -11.68 -5.63 -12.24
C GLN A 77 -11.75 -5.75 -13.76
N GLU A 78 -11.19 -4.78 -14.49
CA GLU A 78 -11.23 -4.73 -15.96
C GLU A 78 -10.55 -5.95 -16.60
N ASP A 79 -9.41 -6.38 -16.04
CA ASP A 79 -8.67 -7.56 -16.48
C ASP A 79 -9.35 -8.89 -16.09
N GLY A 80 -10.49 -8.82 -15.40
CA GLY A 80 -11.23 -9.97 -14.88
C GLY A 80 -10.44 -10.79 -13.85
N LEU A 81 -9.49 -10.16 -13.17
CA LEU A 81 -8.68 -10.79 -12.13
C LEU A 81 -9.43 -10.85 -10.80
N ILE A 82 -10.31 -9.88 -10.56
CA ILE A 82 -11.13 -9.80 -9.35
C ILE A 82 -12.58 -9.51 -9.73
N LYS A 83 -13.50 -10.14 -8.99
CA LYS A 83 -14.91 -9.76 -8.94
C LYS A 83 -15.19 -9.20 -7.57
N TRP A 84 -15.61 -7.95 -7.51
CA TRP A 84 -15.83 -7.27 -6.24
C TRP A 84 -17.18 -7.65 -5.65
N GLU A 85 -17.19 -7.80 -4.33
CA GLU A 85 -18.39 -7.90 -3.51
C GLU A 85 -18.26 -6.87 -2.39
N VAL A 86 -19.38 -6.21 -2.08
CA VAL A 86 -19.47 -5.28 -0.94
C VAL A 86 -20.00 -6.05 0.25
N PHE A 87 -19.23 -6.04 1.33
CA PHE A 87 -19.64 -6.56 2.61
C PHE A 87 -20.55 -5.57 3.34
N ASN A 88 -21.68 -6.07 3.84
CA ASN A 88 -22.59 -5.32 4.69
C ASN A 88 -22.49 -5.85 6.12
N GLU A 89 -21.96 -5.02 7.02
CA GLU A 89 -21.78 -5.35 8.45
C GLU A 89 -23.10 -5.54 9.21
N GLU A 90 -24.19 -4.89 8.79
CA GLU A 90 -25.48 -4.95 9.50
C GLU A 90 -26.12 -6.34 9.41
N ASN A 91 -25.94 -7.01 8.27
CA ASN A 91 -26.58 -8.29 7.97
C ASN A 91 -25.61 -9.40 7.55
N TYR A 92 -24.29 -9.14 7.61
CA TYR A 92 -23.22 -10.09 7.27
C TYR A 92 -23.37 -10.70 5.87
N SER A 93 -23.84 -9.91 4.91
CA SER A 93 -24.04 -10.35 3.51
C SER A 93 -23.04 -9.73 2.56
N PHE A 94 -22.90 -10.37 1.40
CA PHE A 94 -22.05 -9.95 0.29
C PHE A 94 -22.92 -9.64 -0.91
N SER A 95 -22.74 -8.45 -1.49
CA SER A 95 -23.44 -8.03 -2.70
C SER A 95 -22.45 -7.77 -3.82
N PRO A 96 -22.55 -8.47 -4.97
CA PRO A 96 -21.70 -8.20 -6.12
C PRO A 96 -21.80 -6.75 -6.56
N ILE A 97 -20.67 -6.15 -6.90
CA ILE A 97 -20.58 -4.79 -7.43
C ILE A 97 -19.68 -4.76 -8.65
N THR A 98 -19.95 -3.84 -9.58
CA THR A 98 -19.07 -3.56 -10.70
C THR A 98 -18.95 -2.05 -10.80
N PHE A 99 -17.73 -1.56 -10.65
CA PHE A 99 -17.42 -0.14 -10.75
C PHE A 99 -17.36 0.28 -12.22
N SER A 100 -17.87 1.47 -12.52
CA SER A 100 -17.78 2.08 -13.86
C SER A 100 -16.56 3.01 -13.99
N SER A 101 -15.93 3.37 -12.88
CA SER A 101 -14.71 4.17 -12.83
C SER A 101 -13.90 3.88 -11.56
N SER A 102 -12.60 4.20 -11.58
CA SER A 102 -11.73 4.03 -10.40
C SER A 102 -12.17 4.88 -9.20
N SER A 103 -12.74 6.07 -9.43
CA SER A 103 -13.21 6.96 -8.37
C SER A 103 -14.36 6.36 -7.54
N GLU A 104 -15.21 5.51 -8.11
CA GLU A 104 -16.33 4.88 -7.37
C GLU A 104 -15.83 3.99 -6.23
N ILE A 105 -14.63 3.43 -6.36
CA ILE A 105 -14.01 2.53 -5.37
C ILE A 105 -13.70 3.27 -4.06
N HIS A 106 -13.46 4.58 -4.11
CA HIS A 106 -13.13 5.41 -2.94
C HIS A 106 -14.12 5.19 -1.77
N SER A 107 -15.41 5.11 -2.08
CA SER A 107 -16.48 4.96 -1.09
C SER A 107 -16.48 3.62 -0.36
N TYR A 108 -15.70 2.63 -0.81
CA TYR A 108 -15.78 1.25 -0.32
C TYR A 108 -14.49 0.74 0.33
N ILE A 109 -13.36 1.43 0.16
CA ILE A 109 -12.06 0.94 0.66
C ILE A 109 -11.64 1.59 1.98
N GLY A 110 -12.37 2.60 2.44
CA GLY A 110 -12.03 3.35 3.64
C GLY A 110 -10.75 4.18 3.50
N LYS A 111 -10.21 4.62 4.63
CA LYS A 111 -9.02 5.47 4.71
C LYS A 111 -7.78 4.62 5.05
N PRO A 112 -6.63 4.82 4.39
CA PRO A 112 -5.47 4.00 4.67
C PRO A 112 -4.77 4.39 5.97
N VAL A 113 -4.12 3.41 6.57
CA VAL A 113 -3.04 3.61 7.54
C VAL A 113 -1.71 3.42 6.81
N PHE A 114 -0.74 4.31 7.04
CA PHE A 114 0.58 4.18 6.43
C PHE A 114 1.58 3.48 7.37
N ARG A 115 2.52 2.73 6.81
CA ARG A 115 3.68 2.21 7.54
C ARG A 115 4.95 2.52 6.78
N ILE A 116 5.88 3.23 7.41
CA ILE A 116 7.23 3.44 6.88
C ILE A 116 8.07 2.20 7.20
N ARG A 117 8.84 1.72 6.22
CA ARG A 117 9.69 0.52 6.34
C ARG A 117 11.17 0.94 6.43
N PRO A 118 11.68 1.28 7.63
CA PRO A 118 12.99 1.91 7.78
C PRO A 118 14.17 1.04 7.30
N GLU A 119 14.04 -0.28 7.37
CA GLU A 119 15.05 -1.25 6.94
C GLU A 119 15.02 -1.55 5.43
N THR A 120 14.01 -1.06 4.72
CA THR A 120 13.81 -1.32 3.30
C THR A 120 14.13 -0.04 2.54
N VAL A 121 15.36 0.11 2.04
CA VAL A 121 15.88 1.36 1.46
C VAL A 121 16.25 1.20 -0.01
N LYS A 122 15.91 2.21 -0.83
CA LYS A 122 16.34 2.34 -2.22
C LYS A 122 16.51 3.81 -2.61
N ASN A 123 17.68 4.17 -3.14
CA ASN A 123 18.00 5.50 -3.67
C ASN A 123 17.69 6.67 -2.71
N GLY A 124 17.99 6.52 -1.42
CA GLY A 124 17.80 7.58 -0.41
C GLY A 124 16.37 7.72 0.13
N TYR A 125 15.50 6.74 -0.14
CA TYR A 125 14.13 6.67 0.36
C TYR A 125 13.89 5.27 0.94
N THR A 126 13.05 5.19 1.97
CA THR A 126 12.48 3.92 2.41
C THR A 126 11.22 3.58 1.60
N TYR A 127 10.83 2.31 1.60
CA TYR A 127 9.51 1.90 1.11
C TYR A 127 8.44 2.28 2.13
N LEU A 128 7.19 2.40 1.65
CA LEU A 128 6.01 2.64 2.48
C LEU A 128 4.90 1.66 2.11
N ALA A 129 4.14 1.24 3.11
CA ALA A 129 2.91 0.48 2.90
C ALA A 129 1.71 1.37 3.19
N LEU A 130 0.64 1.20 2.41
CA LEU A 130 -0.70 1.73 2.70
C LEU A 130 -1.64 0.54 2.90
N THR A 131 -2.22 0.42 4.09
CA THR A 131 -3.16 -0.66 4.41
C THR A 131 -4.55 -0.10 4.63
N PHE A 132 -5.51 -0.67 3.91
CA PHE A 132 -6.93 -0.38 3.96
C PHE A 132 -7.65 -1.51 4.70
N TYR A 133 -7.60 -1.51 6.03
CA TYR A 133 -8.23 -2.56 6.85
C TYR A 133 -9.46 -2.06 7.61
N LYS A 134 -9.55 -0.75 7.86
CA LYS A 134 -10.65 -0.15 8.60
C LYS A 134 -11.67 0.46 7.64
N ASP A 135 -12.95 0.19 7.89
CA ASP A 135 -14.07 0.67 7.06
C ASP A 135 -13.96 0.22 5.59
N ASN A 136 -13.21 -0.86 5.33
CA ASN A 136 -13.06 -1.46 4.02
C ASN A 136 -14.15 -2.51 3.81
N GLN A 137 -15.07 -2.21 2.90
CA GLN A 137 -16.19 -3.09 2.55
C GLN A 137 -15.85 -4.07 1.44
N LEU A 138 -14.68 -3.93 0.78
CA LEU A 138 -14.20 -4.84 -0.26
C LEU A 138 -13.29 -5.95 0.29
N SER A 139 -12.90 -5.89 1.56
CA SER A 139 -12.08 -6.91 2.23
C SER A 139 -12.36 -6.90 3.74
N ILE A 140 -12.76 -8.04 4.29
CA ILE A 140 -13.33 -8.11 5.66
C ILE A 140 -12.29 -8.42 6.72
N GLU A 141 -11.32 -9.31 6.44
CA GLU A 141 -10.47 -9.85 7.50
C GLU A 141 -9.09 -9.18 7.56
N HIS A 142 -8.43 -8.98 6.42
CA HIS A 142 -7.03 -8.54 6.41
C HIS A 142 -6.82 -7.23 5.63
N GLY A 143 -7.90 -6.64 5.10
CA GLY A 143 -7.83 -5.42 4.33
C GLY A 143 -7.16 -5.61 2.97
N ILE A 144 -6.62 -4.52 2.46
CA ILE A 144 -5.85 -4.47 1.21
C ILE A 144 -4.59 -3.67 1.49
N THR A 145 -3.42 -4.23 1.22
CA THR A 145 -2.14 -3.55 1.42
C THR A 145 -1.45 -3.31 0.09
N PHE A 146 -1.00 -2.08 -0.10
CA PHE A 146 -0.17 -1.65 -1.21
C PHE A 146 1.22 -1.27 -0.69
N VAL A 147 2.27 -1.76 -1.34
CA VAL A 147 3.66 -1.43 -1.02
C VAL A 147 4.24 -0.56 -2.14
N PHE A 148 4.69 0.63 -1.78
CA PHE A 148 5.22 1.62 -2.70
C PHE A 148 6.69 1.92 -2.43
N TRP A 149 7.40 2.26 -3.51
CA TRP A 149 8.59 3.08 -3.47
C TRP A 149 8.30 4.38 -4.22
N LYS A 150 8.19 5.49 -3.51
CA LYS A 150 7.66 6.74 -4.06
C LYS A 150 6.27 6.53 -4.69
N ASN A 151 6.13 6.75 -5.99
CA ASN A 151 4.89 6.54 -6.73
C ASN A 151 4.83 5.16 -7.40
N ASP A 152 5.90 4.37 -7.35
CA ASP A 152 5.95 3.07 -8.01
C ASP A 152 5.27 2.04 -7.11
N LEU A 153 4.16 1.45 -7.58
CA LEU A 153 3.49 0.36 -6.89
C LEU A 153 4.26 -0.94 -7.09
N ILE A 154 4.97 -1.36 -6.06
CA ILE A 154 5.83 -2.55 -6.08
C ILE A 154 4.96 -3.78 -6.01
N HIS A 155 4.09 -3.85 -5.02
CA HIS A 155 3.24 -5.00 -4.77
C HIS A 155 1.92 -4.59 -4.11
N LEU A 156 0.94 -5.46 -4.25
CA LEU A 156 -0.42 -5.36 -3.73
C LEU A 156 -0.83 -6.77 -3.32
N ASP A 157 -1.38 -6.89 -2.12
CA ASP A 157 -1.97 -8.14 -1.64
C ASP A 157 -3.19 -7.86 -0.74
N PHE A 158 -4.03 -8.88 -0.58
CA PHE A 158 -5.27 -8.86 0.21
C PHE A 158 -5.01 -9.33 1.64
N THR A 159 -3.95 -8.77 2.24
CA THR A 159 -3.47 -9.11 3.58
C THR A 159 -2.88 -7.89 4.29
N ASP A 160 -2.35 -8.08 5.50
CA ASP A 160 -1.68 -7.03 6.27
C ASP A 160 -0.32 -6.62 5.67
N ASP A 161 0.26 -5.53 6.21
CA ASP A 161 1.50 -4.96 5.66
C ASP A 161 2.70 -5.88 5.84
N ILE A 162 2.78 -6.60 6.96
CA ILE A 162 3.87 -7.52 7.26
C ILE A 162 3.90 -8.65 6.24
N SER A 163 2.76 -9.33 6.07
CA SER A 163 2.64 -10.47 5.16
C SER A 163 2.90 -10.06 3.71
N THR A 164 2.41 -8.88 3.31
CA THR A 164 2.64 -8.34 1.95
C THR A 164 4.13 -8.09 1.70
N VAL A 165 4.83 -7.47 2.65
CA VAL A 165 6.27 -7.18 2.50
C VAL A 165 7.11 -8.45 2.52
N ASP A 166 6.80 -9.41 3.39
CA ASP A 166 7.44 -10.72 3.43
C ASP A 166 7.23 -11.49 2.12
N GLY A 167 6.06 -11.33 1.49
CA GLY A 167 5.76 -11.83 0.15
C GLY A 167 6.71 -11.29 -0.92
N ILE A 168 7.14 -10.03 -0.81
CA ILE A 168 8.15 -9.46 -1.73
C ILE A 168 9.54 -10.06 -1.46
N TYR A 169 9.95 -10.12 -0.20
CA TYR A 169 11.22 -10.72 0.23
C TYR A 169 11.35 -12.19 -0.15
N TYR A 170 10.24 -12.91 -0.24
CA TYR A 170 10.21 -14.27 -0.74
C TYR A 170 10.78 -14.35 -2.15
N TYR A 171 10.42 -13.43 -3.05
CA TYR A 171 10.92 -13.42 -4.44
C TYR A 171 12.30 -12.77 -4.56
N GLU A 172 12.53 -11.60 -3.97
CA GLU A 172 13.82 -10.92 -4.05
C GLU A 172 14.22 -10.35 -2.69
N LYS A 173 15.38 -10.77 -2.17
CA LYS A 173 15.83 -10.38 -0.84
C LYS A 173 16.44 -8.99 -0.79
N ASP A 174 16.93 -8.49 -1.91
CA ASP A 174 17.56 -7.18 -2.03
C ASP A 174 16.55 -6.10 -2.46
N PRO A 175 16.10 -5.20 -1.56
CA PRO A 175 15.13 -4.17 -1.91
C PRO A 175 15.62 -3.16 -2.95
N ALA A 176 16.93 -3.07 -3.19
CA ALA A 176 17.46 -2.22 -4.24
C ALA A 176 17.07 -2.73 -5.65
N LYS A 177 16.79 -4.03 -5.77
CA LYS A 177 16.41 -4.68 -7.03
C LYS A 177 14.90 -4.68 -7.29
N TRP A 178 14.08 -4.46 -6.27
CA TRP A 178 12.63 -4.48 -6.44
C TRP A 178 12.18 -3.46 -7.50
N LYS A 179 11.30 -3.90 -8.37
CA LYS A 179 10.71 -3.10 -9.45
C LYS A 179 9.20 -2.94 -9.23
N GLU A 180 8.61 -1.98 -9.91
CA GLU A 180 7.16 -1.85 -9.99
C GLU A 180 6.51 -3.14 -10.52
N GLY A 181 5.31 -3.46 -10.05
CA GLY A 181 4.43 -4.42 -10.72
C GLY A 181 4.62 -5.90 -10.39
N LEU A 182 5.20 -6.28 -9.25
CA LEU A 182 5.24 -7.69 -8.80
C LEU A 182 3.83 -8.29 -8.76
N TRP A 183 2.86 -7.52 -8.26
CA TRP A 183 1.45 -7.94 -8.16
C TRP A 183 0.91 -8.42 -9.52
N ARG A 184 1.21 -7.70 -10.60
CA ARG A 184 0.73 -8.03 -11.95
C ARG A 184 1.26 -9.39 -12.40
N VAL A 185 2.56 -9.63 -12.22
CA VAL A 185 3.19 -10.90 -12.57
C VAL A 185 2.61 -12.05 -11.74
N MET A 186 2.31 -11.83 -10.46
CA MET A 186 1.69 -12.84 -9.61
C MET A 186 0.27 -13.17 -10.05
N PHE A 187 -0.56 -12.17 -10.37
CA PHE A 187 -1.92 -12.40 -10.88
C PHE A 187 -1.92 -13.12 -12.25
N GLU A 188 -0.98 -12.79 -13.12
CA GLU A 188 -0.77 -13.51 -14.39
C GLU A 188 -0.35 -14.97 -14.15
N ALA A 189 0.55 -15.22 -13.20
CA ALA A 189 0.98 -16.57 -12.86
C ALA A 189 -0.17 -17.42 -12.27
N VAL A 190 -1.11 -16.81 -11.54
CA VAL A 190 -2.34 -17.50 -11.10
C VAL A 190 -3.18 -17.92 -12.30
N LYS A 191 -3.41 -17.03 -13.27
CA LYS A 191 -4.14 -17.34 -14.52
C LYS A 191 -3.47 -18.48 -15.30
N GLU A 192 -2.15 -18.48 -15.38
CA GLU A 192 -1.36 -19.50 -16.09
C GLU A 192 -1.16 -20.80 -15.29
N ARG A 193 -1.63 -20.86 -14.03
CA ARG A 193 -1.39 -21.97 -13.09
C ARG A 193 0.10 -22.22 -12.81
N THR A 194 0.91 -21.17 -12.89
CA THR A 194 2.36 -21.15 -12.61
C THR A 194 2.70 -20.41 -11.31
N HIS A 195 1.70 -20.06 -10.49
CA HIS A 195 1.87 -19.31 -9.23
C HIS A 195 2.84 -19.93 -8.20
N ASN A 196 3.14 -21.22 -8.31
CA ASN A 196 4.12 -21.89 -7.44
C ASN A 196 5.56 -21.84 -7.98
N ASP A 197 5.76 -21.35 -9.20
CA ASP A 197 7.09 -21.21 -9.81
C ASP A 197 7.71 -19.87 -9.43
N LYS A 198 8.32 -19.87 -8.25
CA LYS A 198 9.00 -18.71 -7.68
C LYS A 198 10.01 -18.08 -8.64
N ASP A 199 10.85 -18.90 -9.28
CA ASP A 199 11.96 -18.40 -10.10
C ASP A 199 11.44 -17.82 -11.42
N LEU A 200 10.36 -18.39 -11.98
CA LEU A 200 9.66 -17.82 -13.12
C LEU A 200 9.02 -16.46 -12.78
N ILE A 201 8.34 -16.35 -11.63
CA ILE A 201 7.72 -15.08 -11.20
C ILE A 201 8.81 -14.03 -10.98
N ARG A 202 9.88 -14.38 -10.26
CA ARG A 202 11.01 -13.49 -10.00
C ARG A 202 11.66 -13.02 -11.30
N SER A 203 11.97 -13.93 -12.24
CA SER A 203 12.60 -13.58 -13.52
C SER A 203 11.71 -12.67 -14.37
N ARG A 204 10.41 -12.96 -14.47
CA ARG A 204 9.44 -12.10 -15.17
C ARG A 204 9.35 -10.71 -14.55
N TRP A 205 9.22 -10.64 -13.22
CA TRP A 205 9.13 -9.36 -12.50
C TRP A 205 10.39 -8.52 -12.65
N LEU A 206 11.57 -9.12 -12.46
CA LEU A 206 12.84 -8.42 -12.55
C LEU A 206 13.29 -8.21 -14.00
N GLN A 207 12.59 -8.81 -14.98
CA GLN A 207 12.95 -8.82 -16.40
C GLN A 207 14.38 -9.36 -16.62
N GLU A 208 14.75 -10.36 -15.83
CA GLU A 208 16.02 -11.08 -15.99
C GLU A 208 15.86 -12.11 -17.12
N LYS A 209 16.86 -12.17 -18.01
CA LYS A 209 16.87 -13.09 -19.16
C LYS A 209 17.30 -14.49 -18.77
#